data_AF-A0A7C4B0F1-F1
#
_entry.id   AF-A0A7C4B0F1-F1
#
_cell.length_a   1.000
_cell.length_b   1.000
_cell.length_c   1.000
_cell.angle_alpha   90.00
_cell.angle_beta   90.00
_cell.angle_gamma   90.00
#
_symmetry.space_group_name_H-M   'P 1'
#
loop_
_entity.id
_entity.type
_entity.pdbx_description
1 polymer ?
#
loop_
_entity_poly.entity_id
_entity_poly.type
_entity_poly.pdbx_seq_one_letter_code
_entity_poly.pdbx_strand_id
1 'polypeptide(L)' 'MKPRRIAIAYNIRSAHNVGSLFRTADAAGVDTLYLCG' A
#
# COMPACT_ATOMS: atom_id res chain seq x y z
N MET A 1 19.62 -12.39 2.11
CA MET A 1 18.16 -12.30 1.84
C MET A 1 17.73 -10.86 2.03
N LYS A 2 17.06 -10.21 1.07
CA LYS A 2 16.58 -8.82 1.24
C LYS A 2 15.33 -8.80 2.11
N PRO A 3 15.17 -7.81 3.01
CA PRO A 3 13.93 -7.66 3.78
C PRO A 3 12.78 -7.29 2.84
N ARG A 4 11.61 -7.91 3.04
CA ARG A 4 10.36 -7.53 2.38
C ARG A 4 9.69 -6.38 3.12
N ARG A 5 9.22 -5.37 2.39
CA ARG A 5 8.45 -4.24 2.89
C ARG A 5 6.98 -4.47 2.58
N ILE A 6 6.15 -4.42 3.62
CA ILE A 6 4.71 -4.64 3.53
C ILE A 6 3.99 -3.40 4.05
N ALA A 7 2.96 -2.96 3.34
CA ALA A 7 2.07 -1.89 3.78
C ALA A 7 0.67 -2.46 4.04
N ILE A 8 0.01 -1.97 5.09
CA ILE A 8 -1.36 -2.34 5.45
C ILE A 8 -2.14 -1.04 5.59
N ALA A 9 -3.17 -0.86 4.76
CA ALA A 9 -4.07 0.28 4.82
C ALA A 9 -5.46 -0.20 5.24
N TYR A 10 -5.83 0.15 6.46
CA TYR A 10 -7.07 -0.28 7.09
C TYR A 10 -8.20 0.73 6.85
N ASN A 11 -9.37 0.25 6.40
CA ASN A 11 -10.63 0.98 6.33
C ASN A 11 -10.57 2.27 5.49
N ILE A 12 -9.84 2.25 4.38
CA ILE A 12 -9.78 3.39 3.46
C ILE A 12 -11.08 3.46 2.65
N ARG A 13 -11.88 4.52 2.85
CA ARG A 13 -13.18 4.72 2.18
C ARG A 13 -13.10 5.53 0.88
N SER A 14 -11.97 6.19 0.62
CA SER A 14 -11.76 7.05 -0.55
C SER A 14 -11.02 6.31 -1.65
N ALA A 15 -11.67 6.13 -2.81
CA ALA A 15 -11.05 5.53 -3.99
C ALA A 15 -9.84 6.34 -4.50
N HIS A 16 -9.86 7.67 -4.35
CA HIS A 16 -8.73 8.53 -4.68
C HIS A 16 -7.51 8.24 -3.78
N ASN A 17 -7.75 8.03 -2.48
CA ASN A 17 -6.67 7.68 -1.54
C ASN A 17 -6.16 6.27 -1.79
N VAL A 18 -7.03 5.32 -2.13
CA VAL A 18 -6.63 3.97 -2.57
C VAL A 18 -5.70 4.07 -3.79
N GLY A 19 -6.08 4.82 -4.82
CA GLY A 19 -5.25 5.03 -6.01
C GLY A 19 -3.89 5.67 -5.70
N SER A 20 -3.89 6.67 -4.81
CA SER A 20 -2.66 7.33 -4.36
C SER A 20 -1.72 6.37 -3.61
N LEU A 21 -2.26 5.49 -2.75
CA LEU A 21 -1.51 4.48 -2.01
C LEU A 21 -0.79 3.49 -2.93
N PHE A 22 -1.40 3.08 -4.05
CA PHE A 22 -0.72 2.22 -5.03
C PHE A 22 0.53 2.89 -5.62
N ARG A 23 0.40 4.17 -6.03
CA ARG A 23 1.53 4.92 -6.59
C ARG A 23 2.63 5.15 -5.56
N THR A 24 2.26 5.45 -4.32
CA THR A 24 3.22 5.62 -3.23
C THR A 24 3.92 4.31 -2.88
N ALA A 25 3.19 3.19 -2.82
CA ALA A 25 3.75 1.87 -2.52
C ALA A 25 4.79 1.45 -3.58
N ASP A 26 4.50 1.68 -4.86
CA ASP A 26 5.42 1.44 -5.97
C ASP A 26 6.70 2.28 -5.83
N ALA A 27 6.55 3.61 -5.67
CA ALA A 27 7.69 4.51 -5.51
C ALA A 27 8.53 4.24 -4.24
N ALA A 28 7.89 3.75 -3.17
CA ALA A 28 8.56 3.39 -1.92
C ALA A 28 9.20 1.98 -1.93
N GLY A 29 9.02 1.21 -3.02
CA GLY A 29 9.50 -0.17 -3.12
C GLY A 29 8.88 -1.09 -2.08
N VAL A 30 7.56 -0.97 -1.88
CA VAL A 30 6.75 -1.89 -1.08
C VAL A 30 6.45 -3.13 -1.91
N ASP A 31 6.76 -4.32 -1.38
CA ASP A 31 6.54 -5.59 -2.09
C ASP A 31 5.07 -6.02 -2.07
N THR A 32 4.30 -5.61 -1.06
CA THR A 32 2.89 -5.99 -0.93
C THR A 32 2.11 -4.91 -0.18
N LEU A 33 1.00 -4.45 -0.77
CA LEU A 33 0.03 -3.55 -0.16
C LEU A 33 -1.26 -4.33 0.12
N TYR A 34 -1.65 -4.43 1.40
CA TYR A 34 -2.93 -4.98 1.81
C TYR A 34 -3.93 -3.86 2.07
N LEU A 35 -5.09 -3.96 1.43
CA LEU A 35 -6.28 -3.17 1.77
C LEU A 35 -7.22 -4.07 2.56
N CYS A 36 -7.63 -3.65 3.74
CA CYS A 36 -8.46 -4.44 4.65
C CYS A 36 -9.37 -3.57 5.50
N GLY A 37 -10.37 -4.19 6.15
CA GLY A 37 -11.42 -3.47 6.89
C GLY A 37 -12.37 -2.69 5.98
#